data_AF-A0A535B2E9-F1
#
_entry.id   AF-A0A535B2E9-F1
#
_cell.length_a   1.000
_cell.length_b   1.000
_cell.length_c   1.000
_cell.angle_alpha   90.00
_cell.angle_beta   90.00
_cell.angle_gamma   90.00
#
_symmetry.space_group_name_H-M   'P 1'
#
loop_
_entity.id
_entity.type
_entity.pdbx_description
1 polymer ?
#
loop_
_entity_poly.entity_id
_entity_poly.type
_entity_poly.pdbx_seq_one_letter_code
_entity_poly.pdbx_strand_id
1 'polypeptide(L)'
;KNVCSIVIELPNSALGSNRVGIWARTLDKTGEGWIQADRGGRPLQAVFLPGEEREAYLNGEPANDDRFIGVFAHELEHSGGYRPEDAVGVARKLLPDILPYDPRGPACFPHNGRTLTDDVVDVFLSMLTNGKVAGDKVGPHGDLLDEFPYLGPPHKVWSAL
;
A
#
# COMPACT_ATOMS: atom_id res chain seq x y z
N LYS A 1 23.11 2.40 0.42
CA LYS A 1 22.41 3.62 -0.04
C LYS A 1 21.70 4.22 1.16
N ASN A 2 21.67 5.55 1.30
CA ASN A 2 20.92 6.19 2.36
C ASN A 2 19.47 6.41 1.88
N VAL A 3 18.52 6.20 2.78
CA VAL A 3 17.10 6.48 2.55
C VAL A 3 16.74 7.70 3.40
N CYS A 4 16.05 8.67 2.79
CA CYS A 4 15.46 9.79 3.51
C CYS A 4 14.00 9.45 3.78
N SER A 5 13.58 9.49 5.04
CA SER A 5 12.20 9.22 5.44
C SER A 5 11.59 10.45 6.08
N ILE A 6 10.30 10.68 5.82
CA ILE A 6 9.48 11.67 6.51
C ILE A 6 8.42 10.89 7.28
N VAL A 7 8.27 11.18 8.57
CA VAL A 7 7.21 10.63 9.41
C VAL A 7 6.35 11.79 9.92
N ILE A 8 5.04 11.60 9.86
CA ILE A 8 4.05 12.49 10.46
C ILE A 8 3.38 11.70 11.57
N GLU A 9 3.56 12.15 12.81
CA GLU A 9 2.92 11.56 13.98
C GLU A 9 1.69 12.38 14.35
N LEU A 10 0.56 11.68 14.52
CA LEU A 10 -0.71 12.30 14.88
C LEU A 10 -1.35 11.49 16.01
N PRO A 11 -1.72 12.10 17.14
CA PRO A 11 -2.43 11.40 18.19
C PRO A 11 -3.83 11.00 17.72
N ASN A 12 -4.29 9.80 18.11
CA ASN A 12 -5.63 9.31 17.77
C ASN A 12 -6.76 10.28 18.20
N SER A 13 -6.55 11.05 19.26
CA SER A 13 -7.50 12.08 19.71
C SER A 13 -7.75 13.17 18.65
N ALA A 14 -6.81 13.43 17.76
CA ALA A 14 -6.98 14.38 16.65
C ALA A 14 -7.83 13.82 15.50
N LEU A 15 -7.95 12.49 15.37
CA LEU A 15 -8.79 11.82 14.39
C LEU A 15 -10.25 11.65 14.88
N GLY A 16 -10.49 11.87 16.18
CA GLY A 16 -11.78 11.62 16.82
C GLY A 16 -12.07 10.12 16.99
N SER A 17 -13.35 9.75 17.00
CA SER A 17 -13.82 8.37 17.26
C SER A 17 -14.32 7.64 16.01
N ASN A 18 -14.36 8.32 14.86
CA ASN A 18 -14.85 7.76 13.62
C ASN A 18 -13.73 7.02 12.88
N ARG A 19 -14.12 6.02 12.08
CA ARG A 19 -13.22 5.44 11.09
C ARG A 19 -12.84 6.51 10.07
N VAL A 20 -11.56 6.59 9.74
CA VAL A 20 -10.99 7.47 8.73
C VAL A 20 -10.43 6.66 7.56
N GLY A 21 -10.37 7.29 6.39
CA GLY A 21 -9.64 6.78 5.24
C GLY A 21 -8.34 7.55 5.06
N ILE A 22 -7.23 6.83 4.93
CA ILE A 22 -5.90 7.43 4.78
C ILE A 22 -5.37 7.12 3.38
N TRP A 23 -4.91 8.15 2.69
CA TRP A 23 -4.12 8.06 1.47
C TRP A 23 -3.21 9.29 1.40
N ALA A 24 -2.16 9.21 0.62
CA ALA A 24 -1.21 10.30 0.41
C ALA A 24 -0.95 10.51 -1.08
N ARG A 25 -0.50 11.72 -1.41
CA ARG A 25 0.03 12.06 -2.73
C ARG A 25 1.40 12.73 -2.59
N THR A 26 2.26 12.48 -3.55
CA THR A 26 3.54 13.16 -3.69
C THR A 26 3.41 14.21 -4.79
N LEU A 27 3.83 15.43 -4.51
CA LEU A 27 3.77 16.54 -5.46
C LEU A 27 5.18 17.04 -5.77
N ASP A 28 5.50 17.17 -7.05
CA ASP A 28 6.73 17.77 -7.54
C ASP A 28 6.50 19.23 -7.91
N LYS A 29 7.41 20.11 -7.50
CA LYS A 29 7.38 21.52 -7.87
C LYS A 29 8.07 21.72 -9.22
N THR A 30 7.32 22.18 -10.21
CA THR A 30 7.82 22.57 -11.53
C THR A 30 7.79 24.09 -11.70
N GLY A 31 8.28 24.58 -12.86
CA GLY A 31 8.13 25.99 -13.22
C GLY A 31 6.68 26.43 -13.44
N GLU A 32 5.77 25.48 -13.66
CA GLU A 32 4.36 25.73 -13.97
C GLU A 32 3.43 25.51 -12.77
N GLY A 33 3.94 24.96 -11.66
CA GLY A 33 3.17 24.73 -10.45
C GLY A 33 3.57 23.46 -9.71
N TRP A 34 2.62 22.86 -8.99
CA TRP A 34 2.78 21.55 -8.37
C TRP A 34 2.10 20.50 -9.24
N ILE A 35 2.83 19.44 -9.61
CA ILE A 35 2.29 18.30 -10.34
C ILE A 35 2.28 17.07 -9.44
N GLN A 36 1.26 16.23 -9.55
CA GLN A 36 1.23 14.98 -8.80
C GLN A 36 2.16 13.96 -9.46
N ALA A 37 3.12 13.45 -8.69
CA ALA A 37 4.09 12.46 -9.16
C ALA A 37 3.71 11.04 -8.75
N ASP A 38 3.02 10.90 -7.61
CA ASP A 38 2.63 9.61 -7.06
C ASP A 38 1.43 9.74 -6.11
N ARG A 39 0.76 8.63 -5.83
CA ARG A 39 -0.24 8.50 -4.76
C ARG A 39 -0.27 7.08 -4.20
N GLY A 40 -0.76 6.94 -2.98
CA GLY A 40 -0.98 5.63 -2.39
C GLY A 40 -1.78 5.65 -1.08
N GLY A 41 -2.60 4.63 -0.87
CA GLY A 41 -3.24 4.32 0.40
C GLY A 41 -2.87 2.91 0.87
N ARG A 42 -3.41 1.91 0.19
CA ARG A 42 -3.11 0.49 0.41
C ARG A 42 -1.77 0.10 -0.23
N PRO A 43 -1.09 -0.93 0.29
CA PRO A 43 0.13 -1.43 -0.32
C PRO A 43 -0.07 -1.91 -1.75
N LEU A 44 0.90 -1.61 -2.62
CA LEU A 44 1.11 -2.28 -3.92
C LEU A 44 -0.04 -2.19 -4.94
N GLN A 45 -0.88 -1.15 -4.90
CA GLN A 45 -2.02 -1.03 -5.83
C GLN A 45 -1.61 -0.75 -7.28
N ALA A 46 -0.59 0.08 -7.51
CA ALA A 46 -0.16 0.43 -8.87
C ALA A 46 0.38 -0.76 -9.70
N VAL A 47 0.63 -1.91 -9.06
CA VAL A 47 1.12 -3.15 -9.70
C VAL A 47 0.05 -3.79 -10.60
N PHE A 48 -1.23 -3.53 -10.33
CA PHE A 48 -2.36 -4.01 -11.14
C PHE A 48 -2.52 -3.27 -12.48
N LEU A 49 -1.79 -2.18 -12.68
CA LEU A 49 -2.04 -1.24 -13.77
C LEU A 49 -0.86 -1.22 -14.76
N PRO A 50 -1.07 -1.67 -16.00
CA PRO A 50 -0.09 -1.52 -17.06
C PRO A 50 -0.22 -0.17 -17.77
N GLY A 51 0.91 0.35 -18.28
CA GLY A 51 0.93 1.47 -19.24
C GLY A 51 0.19 2.73 -18.81
N GLU A 52 -0.65 3.27 -19.69
CA GLU A 52 -1.36 4.56 -19.50
C GLU A 52 -2.35 4.54 -18.33
N GLU A 53 -2.92 3.37 -17.99
CA GLU A 53 -3.83 3.25 -16.84
C GLU A 53 -3.10 3.51 -15.53
N ARG A 54 -1.81 3.14 -15.45
CA ARG A 54 -0.96 3.47 -14.31
C ARG A 54 -0.76 4.97 -14.19
N GLU A 55 -0.51 5.66 -15.30
CA GLU A 55 -0.34 7.12 -15.29
C GLU A 55 -1.66 7.84 -14.94
N ALA A 56 -2.78 7.39 -15.51
CA ALA A 56 -4.11 7.92 -15.17
C ALA A 56 -4.44 7.70 -13.69
N TYR A 57 -4.04 6.57 -13.12
CA TYR A 57 -4.14 6.29 -11.71
C TYR A 57 -3.24 7.24 -10.92
N LEU A 58 -1.93 7.29 -11.19
CA LEU A 58 -0.97 8.06 -10.40
C LEU A 58 -1.28 9.55 -10.39
N ASN A 59 -1.88 10.08 -11.46
CA ASN A 59 -2.30 11.48 -11.56
C ASN A 59 -3.70 11.77 -10.97
N GLY A 60 -4.47 10.73 -10.60
CA GLY A 60 -5.85 10.84 -10.16
C GLY A 60 -6.04 10.96 -8.64
N GLU A 61 -7.31 10.92 -8.22
CA GLU A 61 -7.70 10.86 -6.80
C GLU A 61 -8.52 9.60 -6.52
N PRO A 62 -8.40 8.99 -5.31
CA PRO A 62 -9.06 7.72 -5.02
C PRO A 62 -10.58 7.72 -5.20
N ALA A 63 -11.22 8.89 -5.11
CA ALA A 63 -12.66 9.04 -5.35
C ALA A 63 -13.11 8.56 -6.73
N ASN A 64 -12.20 8.51 -7.72
CA ASN A 64 -12.49 8.12 -9.11
C ASN A 64 -11.92 6.72 -9.46
N ASP A 65 -11.56 5.92 -8.47
CA ASP A 65 -10.87 4.65 -8.70
C ASP A 65 -11.78 3.52 -9.21
N ASP A 66 -13.10 3.69 -9.12
CA ASP A 66 -14.07 2.73 -9.64
C ASP A 66 -13.86 2.43 -11.14
N ARG A 67 -13.34 3.39 -11.91
CA ARG A 67 -12.97 3.21 -13.32
C ARG A 67 -11.89 2.14 -13.54
N PHE A 68 -11.06 1.85 -12.54
CA PHE A 68 -9.97 0.87 -12.64
C PHE A 68 -10.38 -0.55 -12.25
N ILE A 69 -11.62 -0.75 -11.75
CA ILE A 69 -12.10 -2.08 -11.32
C ILE A 69 -11.92 -3.14 -12.41
N GLY A 70 -12.20 -2.78 -13.67
CA GLY A 70 -12.06 -3.70 -14.80
C GLY A 70 -10.62 -4.15 -15.03
N VAL A 71 -9.66 -3.23 -14.96
CA VAL A 71 -8.23 -3.53 -15.16
C VAL A 71 -7.68 -4.37 -13.99
N PHE A 72 -8.06 -4.03 -12.76
CA PHE A 72 -7.72 -4.82 -11.57
C PHE A 72 -8.27 -6.24 -11.66
N ALA A 73 -9.54 -6.38 -12.05
CA ALA A 73 -10.16 -7.69 -12.22
C ALA A 73 -9.45 -8.51 -13.31
N HIS A 74 -9.16 -7.90 -14.47
CA HIS A 74 -8.40 -8.57 -15.53
C HIS A 74 -7.04 -9.08 -15.04
N GLU A 75 -6.30 -8.28 -14.27
CA GLU A 75 -5.02 -8.76 -13.72
C GLU A 75 -5.17 -9.87 -12.69
N LEU A 76 -6.22 -9.83 -11.86
CA LEU A 76 -6.52 -10.93 -10.94
C LEU A 76 -6.86 -12.22 -11.71
N GLU A 77 -7.64 -12.14 -12.79
CA GLU A 77 -7.89 -13.29 -13.66
C GLU A 77 -6.58 -13.82 -14.27
N HIS A 78 -5.73 -12.93 -14.79
CA HIS A 78 -4.48 -13.30 -15.45
C HIS A 78 -3.46 -13.92 -14.49
N SER A 79 -3.17 -13.22 -13.38
CA SER A 79 -2.13 -13.58 -12.42
C SER A 79 -2.59 -14.65 -11.42
N GLY A 80 -3.84 -14.55 -10.96
CA GLY A 80 -4.41 -15.44 -9.95
C GLY A 80 -5.25 -16.57 -10.49
N GLY A 81 -5.77 -16.46 -11.71
CA GLY A 81 -6.74 -17.42 -12.25
C GLY A 81 -8.10 -17.33 -11.54
N TYR A 82 -8.46 -16.15 -11.04
CA TYR A 82 -9.81 -15.92 -10.51
C TYR A 82 -10.86 -16.11 -11.60
N ARG A 83 -12.08 -16.47 -11.18
CA ARG A 83 -13.25 -16.38 -12.08
C ARG A 83 -13.63 -14.90 -12.24
N PRO A 84 -14.22 -14.49 -13.38
CA PRO A 84 -14.50 -13.08 -13.65
C PRO A 84 -15.30 -12.37 -12.56
N GLU A 85 -16.35 -13.01 -12.03
CA GLU A 85 -17.16 -12.44 -10.96
C GLU A 85 -16.40 -12.29 -9.63
N ASP A 86 -15.52 -13.25 -9.32
CA ASP A 86 -14.70 -13.24 -8.12
C ASP A 86 -13.61 -12.16 -8.23
N ALA A 87 -13.00 -12.03 -9.41
CA ALA A 87 -11.99 -11.02 -9.70
C ALA A 87 -12.54 -9.59 -9.53
N VAL A 88 -13.73 -9.31 -10.08
CA VAL A 88 -14.43 -8.03 -9.87
C VAL A 88 -14.76 -7.82 -8.39
N GLY A 89 -15.19 -8.87 -7.68
CA GLY A 89 -15.47 -8.81 -6.25
C GLY A 89 -14.24 -8.48 -5.41
N VAL A 90 -13.07 -9.02 -5.76
CA VAL A 90 -11.78 -8.70 -5.12
C VAL A 90 -11.32 -7.29 -5.47
N ALA A 91 -11.37 -6.89 -6.75
CA ALA A 91 -11.03 -5.54 -7.20
C ALA A 91 -11.83 -4.45 -6.45
N ARG A 92 -13.12 -4.68 -6.23
CA ARG A 92 -14.00 -3.78 -5.44
C ARG A 92 -13.64 -3.68 -3.95
N LYS A 93 -12.86 -4.61 -3.40
CA LYS A 93 -12.34 -4.52 -2.02
C LYS A 93 -11.01 -3.77 -1.94
N LEU A 94 -10.29 -3.73 -3.06
CA LEU A 94 -9.00 -3.05 -3.20
C LEU A 94 -9.18 -1.57 -3.52
N LEU A 95 -10.23 -1.23 -4.27
CA LEU A 95 -10.54 0.14 -4.69
C LEU A 95 -11.77 0.71 -3.94
N PRO A 96 -11.79 2.00 -3.60
CA PRO A 96 -10.75 3.00 -3.88
C PRO A 96 -9.46 2.77 -3.07
N ASP A 97 -8.32 3.26 -3.58
CA ASP A 97 -7.01 3.13 -2.92
C ASP A 97 -6.92 4.02 -1.68
N ILE A 98 -7.58 3.56 -0.63
CA ILE A 98 -7.70 4.20 0.67
C ILE A 98 -7.48 3.13 1.74
N LEU A 99 -6.56 3.41 2.67
CA LEU A 99 -6.30 2.57 3.82
C LEU A 99 -7.29 2.92 4.95
N PRO A 100 -8.24 2.05 5.31
CA PRO A 100 -9.17 2.33 6.39
C PRO A 100 -8.48 2.23 7.75
N TYR A 101 -8.78 3.15 8.67
CA TYR A 101 -8.26 3.15 10.04
C TYR A 101 -9.34 3.58 11.04
N ASP A 102 -9.63 2.73 12.02
CA ASP A 102 -10.47 3.00 13.19
C ASP A 102 -9.53 3.27 14.39
N PRO A 103 -9.50 4.50 14.92
CA PRO A 103 -8.60 4.89 16.00
C PRO A 103 -8.91 4.23 17.35
N ARG A 104 -10.03 3.49 17.45
CA ARG A 104 -10.46 2.77 18.67
C ARG A 104 -9.95 1.32 18.73
N GLY A 105 -9.40 0.82 17.63
CA GLY A 105 -8.86 -0.54 17.53
C GLY A 105 -7.36 -0.55 17.28
N PRO A 106 -6.67 -1.67 17.57
CA PRO A 106 -5.27 -1.83 17.21
C PRO A 106 -5.09 -1.77 15.69
N ALA A 107 -3.95 -1.24 15.23
CA ALA A 107 -3.59 -1.30 13.82
C ALA A 107 -3.18 -2.74 13.46
N CYS A 108 -3.68 -3.26 12.33
CA CYS A 108 -3.36 -4.58 11.80
C CYS A 108 -3.87 -4.70 10.37
N PHE A 109 -2.97 -4.93 9.42
CA PHE A 109 -3.32 -5.17 8.03
C PHE A 109 -3.89 -6.59 7.84
N PRO A 110 -4.93 -6.78 7.02
CA PRO A 110 -5.63 -5.80 6.17
C PRO A 110 -6.86 -5.14 6.82
N HIS A 111 -7.08 -5.36 8.12
CA HIS A 111 -8.35 -5.04 8.79
C HIS A 111 -8.46 -3.58 9.28
N ASN A 112 -7.37 -3.01 9.76
CA ASN A 112 -7.35 -1.71 10.39
C ASN A 112 -5.98 -1.01 10.24
N GLY A 113 -5.77 -0.24 9.18
CA GLY A 113 -4.47 0.36 8.89
C GLY A 113 -3.40 -0.68 8.60
N ARG A 114 -2.16 -0.37 8.98
CA ARG A 114 -1.04 -1.31 9.03
C ARG A 114 -0.06 -0.94 10.13
N THR A 115 0.63 -1.91 10.69
CA THR A 115 1.81 -1.74 11.53
C THR A 115 3.07 -1.70 10.64
N LEU A 116 4.23 -1.38 11.23
CA LEU A 116 5.52 -1.46 10.53
C LEU A 116 5.96 -2.91 10.28
N THR A 117 5.45 -3.85 11.08
CA THR A 117 5.82 -5.28 11.04
C THR A 117 4.79 -6.14 10.31
N ASP A 118 3.68 -5.56 9.84
CA ASP A 118 2.69 -6.31 9.07
C ASP A 118 3.31 -6.75 7.73
N ASP A 119 3.22 -8.05 7.45
CA ASP A 119 3.68 -8.61 6.19
C ASP A 119 2.64 -8.35 5.08
N VAL A 120 2.66 -7.12 4.59
CA VAL A 120 1.74 -6.68 3.55
C VAL A 120 2.03 -7.34 2.20
N VAL A 121 3.27 -7.82 1.99
CA VAL A 121 3.69 -8.47 0.74
C VAL A 121 3.09 -9.87 0.68
N ASP A 122 3.15 -10.64 1.76
CA ASP A 122 2.51 -11.95 1.84
C ASP A 122 1.00 -11.87 1.62
N VAL A 123 0.33 -10.92 2.27
CA VAL A 123 -1.11 -10.68 2.06
C VAL A 123 -1.40 -10.30 0.60
N PHE A 124 -0.58 -9.43 0.02
CA PHE A 124 -0.73 -9.01 -1.38
C PHE A 124 -0.51 -10.18 -2.35
N LEU A 125 0.57 -10.95 -2.20
CA LEU A 125 0.90 -12.08 -3.09
C LEU A 125 -0.15 -13.17 -3.01
N SER A 126 -0.61 -13.50 -1.80
CA SER A 126 -1.69 -14.46 -1.60
C SER A 126 -2.97 -13.99 -2.31
N MET A 127 -3.32 -12.71 -2.20
CA MET A 127 -4.47 -12.16 -2.89
C MET A 127 -4.28 -12.13 -4.42
N LEU A 128 -3.15 -11.61 -4.93
CA LEU A 128 -2.87 -11.50 -6.36
C LEU A 128 -2.89 -12.87 -7.05
N THR A 129 -2.36 -13.89 -6.38
CA THR A 129 -2.18 -15.23 -6.95
C THR A 129 -3.29 -16.21 -6.60
N ASN A 130 -4.38 -15.74 -6.00
CA ASN A 130 -5.48 -16.59 -5.53
C ASN A 130 -5.01 -17.73 -4.61
N GLY A 131 -4.12 -17.39 -3.67
CA GLY A 131 -3.56 -18.30 -2.65
C GLY A 131 -2.46 -19.23 -3.13
N LYS A 132 -2.05 -19.18 -4.41
CA LYS A 132 -0.99 -20.05 -4.96
C LYS A 132 0.39 -19.71 -4.39
N VAL A 133 0.62 -18.43 -4.08
CA VAL A 133 1.84 -17.94 -3.43
C VAL A 133 1.46 -17.35 -2.08
N ALA A 134 1.80 -18.06 -1.00
CA ALA A 134 1.44 -17.65 0.34
C ALA A 134 2.39 -16.61 0.95
N GLY A 135 3.56 -16.38 0.34
CA GLY A 135 4.50 -15.36 0.79
C GLY A 135 5.79 -15.25 0.00
N ASP A 136 6.60 -14.25 0.32
CA ASP A 136 7.87 -13.93 -0.35
C ASP A 136 9.11 -14.57 0.32
N LYS A 137 8.90 -15.25 1.46
CA LYS A 137 9.93 -15.88 2.32
C LYS A 137 10.82 -14.88 3.07
N VAL A 138 10.37 -13.65 3.22
CA VAL A 138 11.02 -12.59 3.99
C VAL A 138 10.15 -12.28 5.19
N GLY A 139 10.55 -12.77 6.36
CA GLY A 139 9.82 -12.49 7.60
C GLY A 139 9.94 -11.03 8.04
N PRO A 140 9.09 -10.59 9.00
CA PRO A 140 9.15 -9.24 9.53
C PRO A 140 10.51 -8.96 10.18
N HIS A 141 10.94 -7.70 10.09
CA HIS A 141 12.10 -7.22 10.82
C HIS A 141 11.89 -7.36 12.33
N GLY A 142 12.77 -8.12 13.00
CA GLY A 142 12.73 -8.32 14.44
C GLY A 142 13.50 -7.24 15.24
N ASP A 143 14.05 -6.25 14.55
CA ASP A 143 15.00 -5.28 15.09
C ASP A 143 14.55 -3.82 14.90
N LEU A 144 13.30 -3.58 14.47
CA LEU A 144 12.76 -2.21 14.40
C LEU A 144 12.69 -1.58 15.79
N LEU A 145 12.95 -0.28 15.84
CA LEU A 145 12.85 0.52 17.06
C LEU A 145 11.43 1.05 17.23
N ASP A 146 10.98 1.24 18.47
CA ASP A 146 9.67 1.84 18.80
C ASP A 146 9.66 3.37 18.71
N GLU A 147 10.81 3.97 18.42
CA GLU A 147 10.99 5.42 18.26
C GLU A 147 11.59 5.72 16.88
N PHE A 148 11.29 6.92 16.36
CA PHE A 148 11.84 7.41 15.10
C PHE A 148 13.39 7.29 15.08
N PRO A 149 14.01 6.76 14.01
CA PRO A 149 13.46 6.54 12.66
C PRO A 149 12.76 5.19 12.44
N TYR A 150 12.48 4.42 13.50
CA TYR A 150 11.88 3.08 13.44
C TYR A 150 12.71 2.05 12.66
N LEU A 151 13.98 2.34 12.41
CA LEU A 151 14.89 1.45 11.68
C LEU A 151 15.75 0.68 12.68
N GLY A 152 15.94 -0.61 12.40
CA GLY A 152 16.94 -1.41 13.07
C GLY A 152 18.37 -0.92 12.80
N PRO A 153 19.34 -1.37 13.60
CA PRO A 153 20.74 -1.02 13.40
C PRO A 153 21.20 -1.41 11.99
N PRO A 154 22.03 -0.60 11.32
CA PRO A 154 22.55 -0.94 10.00
C PRO A 154 23.17 -2.33 9.99
N HIS A 155 22.87 -3.11 8.94
CA HIS A 155 23.56 -4.38 8.74
C HIS A 155 25.07 -4.17 8.72
N LYS A 156 25.80 -5.04 9.42
CA LYS A 156 27.26 -5.01 9.39
C LYS A 156 27.71 -5.13 7.94
N VAL A 157 28.53 -4.18 7.50
CA VAL A 157 29.18 -4.27 6.19
C VAL A 157 29.96 -5.58 6.19
N TRP A 158 29.67 -6.45 5.22
CA TRP A 158 30.48 -7.63 5.02
C TRP A 158 31.88 -7.17 4.59
N SER A 159 32.85 -7.21 5.51
CA SER A 159 34.26 -7.07 5.15
C SER A 159 34.66 -8.38 4.49
N ALA A 160 34.71 -8.39 3.15
CA ALA A 160 35.45 -9.43 2.45
C ALA A 160 36.93 -9.30 2.86
N LEU A 161 37.41 -10.25 3.65
CA LEU A 161 38.83 -10.53 3.81
C LEU A 161 39.35 -11.21 2.55
#